data_AF-A0A1Y3B8E9-F1
#
_entry.id   AF-A0A1Y3B8E9-F1
#
_cell.length_a   1.000
_cell.length_b   1.000
_cell.length_c   1.000
_cell.angle_alpha   90.00
_cell.angle_beta   90.00
_cell.angle_gamma   90.00
#
_symmetry.space_group_name_H-M   'P 1'
#
loop_
_entity.id
_entity.type
_entity.pdbx_description
1 polymer ?
#
loop_
_entity_poly.entity_id
_entity_poly.type
_entity_poly.pdbx_seq_one_letter_code
_entity_poly.pdbx_strand_id
1 'polypeptide(L)' 'MGTIMKPVIKNKKSVKHLKTSDFTNRRSGISKYALIHHEANDSGSIQTKIFKGNVIPSSAGGAQVIFNDVELLKQTSPQ' A
#
# COMPACT_ATOMS: atom_id res chain seq x y z
N MET A 1 16.97 -1.82 2.45
CA MET A 1 16.72 -0.36 2.42
C MET A 1 17.19 0.24 3.73
N GLY A 2 18.15 1.17 3.69
CA GLY A 2 18.74 1.83 4.86
C GLY A 2 18.08 3.16 5.25
N THR A 3 16.79 3.33 4.95
CA THR A 3 16.07 4.59 5.21
C THR A 3 15.64 4.70 6.68
N ILE A 4 15.67 5.92 7.20
CA ILE A 4 15.11 6.25 8.53
C ILE A 4 13.58 6.19 8.46
N MET A 5 12.97 6.79 7.43
CA MET A 5 11.54 6.71 7.20
C MET A 5 11.13 5.28 6.85
N LYS A 6 10.17 4.74 7.61
CA LYS A 6 9.58 3.41 7.44
C LYS A 6 8.06 3.51 7.57
N PRO A 7 7.28 2.73 6.80
CA PRO A 7 5.82 2.75 6.90
C PRO A 7 5.35 2.11 8.22
N VAL A 8 4.55 2.87 8.98
CA VAL A 8 3.95 2.40 10.23
C VAL A 8 2.44 2.29 10.05
N ILE A 9 1.98 1.09 9.68
CA ILE A 9 0.55 0.79 9.51
C ILE A 9 0.11 -0.11 10.68
N LYS A 10 -0.81 0.42 11.50
CA LYS A 10 -1.42 -0.27 12.65
C LYS A 10 -2.53 -1.22 12.17
N ASN A 11 -2.81 -2.28 12.93
CA ASN A 11 -3.91 -3.22 12.70
C ASN A 11 -4.00 -3.73 11.25
N LYS A 12 -2.85 -4.12 10.68
CA LYS A 12 -2.74 -4.57 9.28
C LYS A 12 -2.71 -6.09 9.14
N LYS A 13 -3.17 -6.56 7.98
CA LYS A 13 -2.83 -7.86 7.43
C LYS A 13 -1.84 -7.66 6.29
N SER A 14 -0.63 -8.20 6.41
CA SER A 14 0.38 -8.13 5.35
C SER A 14 0.19 -9.28 4.37
N VAL A 15 0.08 -8.97 3.08
CA VAL A 15 -0.04 -9.95 2.00
C VAL A 15 0.96 -9.66 0.90
N LYS A 16 1.56 -10.70 0.31
CA LYS A 16 2.46 -10.56 -0.86
C LYS A 16 1.71 -10.63 -2.19
N HIS A 17 0.69 -11.48 -2.25
CA HIS A 17 -0.16 -11.66 -3.40
C HIS A 17 -1.60 -11.40 -2.98
N LEU A 18 -2.22 -10.42 -3.62
CA LEU A 18 -3.58 -10.00 -3.29
C LEU A 18 -4.58 -11.04 -3.78
N LYS A 19 -5.47 -11.50 -2.91
CA LYS A 19 -6.56 -12.42 -3.25
C LYS A 19 -7.91 -11.80 -2.90
N THR A 20 -8.96 -12.20 -3.61
CA THR A 20 -10.33 -11.74 -3.33
C THR A 20 -10.74 -12.02 -1.87
N SER A 21 -10.33 -13.16 -1.32
CA SER A 21 -10.59 -13.54 0.08
C SER A 21 -9.95 -12.62 1.12
N ASP A 22 -8.97 -11.79 0.72
CA ASP A 22 -8.39 -10.79 1.60
C ASP A 22 -9.37 -9.65 1.89
N PHE A 23 -10.34 -9.38 1.01
CA PHE A 23 -11.34 -8.33 1.21
C PHE A 23 -12.73 -8.87 1.56
N THR A 24 -13.10 -10.04 1.03
CA THR A 24 -14.49 -10.54 1.12
C THR A 24 -14.78 -11.34 2.39
N ASN A 25 -13.75 -11.67 3.18
CA ASN A 25 -13.96 -12.29 4.48
C ASN A 25 -14.63 -11.28 5.43
N ARG A 26 -15.94 -11.43 5.64
CA ARG A 26 -16.77 -10.54 6.49
C ARG A 26 -16.24 -10.35 7.91
N ARG A 27 -15.40 -11.27 8.41
CA ARG A 27 -14.78 -11.16 9.74
C ARG A 27 -13.52 -10.28 9.77
N SER A 28 -12.94 -9.92 8.62
CA SER A 28 -11.66 -9.19 8.59
C SER A 28 -11.80 -7.70 8.91
N GLY A 29 -12.99 -7.12 8.71
CA GLY A 29 -13.25 -5.69 8.98
C GLY A 29 -12.32 -4.74 8.19
N ILE A 30 -11.74 -5.19 7.08
CA ILE A 30 -10.76 -4.42 6.31
C ILE A 30 -11.45 -3.22 5.64
N SER A 31 -11.05 -2.02 6.05
CA SER A 31 -11.59 -0.74 5.55
C SER A 31 -10.56 0.11 4.81
N LYS A 32 -9.27 -0.24 4.91
CA LYS A 32 -8.14 0.49 4.34
C LYS A 32 -7.22 -0.45 3.57
N TYR A 33 -6.58 0.08 2.55
CA TYR A 33 -5.61 -0.61 1.72
C TYR A 33 -4.35 0.23 1.54
N ALA A 34 -3.20 -0.43 1.53
CA ALA A 34 -1.91 0.18 1.24
C ALA A 34 -1.09 -0.75 0.36
N LEU A 35 -0.66 -0.25 -0.81
CA LEU A 35 0.26 -0.93 -1.72
C LEU A 35 1.61 -0.23 -1.65
N ILE A 36 2.64 -0.98 -1.23
CA ILE A 36 4.03 -0.51 -1.25
C ILE A 36 4.64 -0.95 -2.57
N HIS A 37 5.08 0.02 -3.37
CA HIS A 37 5.67 -0.18 -4.68
C HIS A 37 7.07 0.44 -4.74
N HIS A 38 8.01 -0.26 -5.35
CA HIS A 38 9.40 0.17 -5.48
C HIS A 38 9.76 0.28 -6.95
N GLU A 39 10.36 1.41 -7.31
CA GLU A 39 10.87 1.67 -8.66
C GLU A 39 12.35 2.02 -8.55
N ALA A 40 13.16 1.46 -9.44
CA ALA A 40 14.51 1.96 -9.67
C ALA A 40 14.41 3.26 -10.46
N ASN A 41 15.19 4.27 -10.09
CA ASN A 41 15.31 5.49 -10.86
C ASN A 41 16.63 5.52 -11.65
N ASP A 42 16.71 6.45 -12.60
CA ASP A 42 17.84 6.57 -13.54
C ASP A 42 19.18 6.82 -12.84
N SER A 43 19.15 7.34 -11.60
CA SER A 43 20.34 7.55 -10.77
C SER A 43 20.76 6.30 -9.97
N GLY A 44 20.14 5.16 -10.22
CA GLY A 44 20.42 3.88 -9.53
C GLY A 44 19.93 3.82 -8.08
N SER A 45 19.18 4.83 -7.62
CA SER A 45 18.56 4.83 -6.30
C SER A 45 17.14 4.25 -6.36
N ILE A 46 16.55 3.94 -5.20
CA ILE A 46 15.22 3.32 -5.13
C ILE A 46 14.22 4.35 -4.65
N GLN A 47 13.16 4.51 -5.44
CA GLN A 47 12.00 5.29 -5.10
C GLN A 47 10.94 4.36 -4.50
N THR A 48 10.38 4.74 -3.35
CA THR A 48 9.29 3.99 -2.72
C THR A 48 8.01 4.80 -2.75
N LYS A 49 6.95 4.22 -3.32
CA LYS A 49 5.60 4.79 -3.35
C LYS A 49 4.68 3.94 -2.48
N ILE A 50 3.84 4.58 -1.68
CA ILE A 50 2.80 3.92 -0.90
C ILE A 50 1.45 4.46 -1.35
N PHE A 51 0.74 3.67 -2.14
CA PHE A 51 -0.61 4.00 -2.60
C PHE A 51 -1.60 3.61 -1.51
N LYS A 52 -2.33 4.60 -0.98
CA LYS A 52 -3.31 4.41 0.10
C LYS A 52 -4.72 4.55 -0.44
N GLY A 53 -5.63 3.75 0.08
CA GLY A 53 -7.01 3.75 -0.37
C GLY A 53 -8.01 3.22 0.65
N ASN A 54 -9.27 3.51 0.39
CA ASN A 54 -10.41 2.98 1.12
C ASN A 54 -10.91 1.69 0.45
N VAL A 55 -11.32 0.71 1.25
CA VAL A 55 -11.95 -0.52 0.77
C VAL A 55 -13.46 -0.37 0.95
N ILE A 56 -14.21 -0.53 -0.14
CA ILE A 56 -15.66 -0.43 -0.16
C ILE A 56 -16.24 -1.80 -0.53
N PRO A 57 -16.97 -2.49 0.37
CA PRO A 57 -17.64 -3.74 0.03
C PRO A 57 -18.79 -3.46 -0.94
N SER A 58 -18.98 -4.37 -1.88
CA SER A 58 -20.10 -4.35 -2.83
C SER A 58 -21.23 -5.28 -2.38
N SER A 59 -22.46 -4.97 -2.78
CA SER A 59 -23.64 -5.81 -2.49
C SER A 59 -23.55 -7.21 -3.09
N ALA A 60 -22.85 -7.38 -4.22
CA ALA A 60 -22.60 -8.67 -4.87
C ALA A 60 -21.52 -9.52 -4.18
N GLY A 61 -20.96 -9.07 -3.05
CA GLY A 61 -19.99 -9.83 -2.26
C GLY A 61 -18.53 -9.66 -2.67
N GLY A 62 -18.22 -8.77 -3.62
CA GLY A 62 -16.86 -8.29 -3.91
C GLY A 62 -16.48 -7.05 -3.11
N ALA A 63 -15.34 -6.44 -3.44
CA ALA A 63 -14.90 -5.17 -2.87
C ALA A 63 -14.17 -4.31 -3.91
N GLN A 64 -14.24 -2.99 -3.75
CA GLN A 64 -13.53 -2.01 -4.55
C GLN A 64 -12.51 -1.27 -3.69
N VAL A 65 -11.31 -1.02 -4.22
CA VAL A 65 -10.33 -0.14 -3.60
C VAL A 65 -10.36 1.20 -4.32
N ILE A 66 -10.57 2.28 -3.58
CA ILE A 66 -10.46 3.66 -4.10
C ILE A 66 -9.21 4.29 -3.52
N PHE A 67 -8.20 4.49 -4.37
CA PHE A 67 -7.00 5.22 -3.99
C PHE A 67 -7.32 6.70 -3.77
N ASN A 68 -6.80 7.26 -2.69
CA ASN A 68 -7.07 8.65 -2.31
C ASN A 68 -5.81 9.43 -1.93
N ASP A 69 -4.67 8.76 -1.77
CA ASP A 69 -3.40 9.40 -1.45
C ASP A 69 -2.22 8.52 -1.88
N VAL A 70 -1.07 9.15 -2.14
CA VAL A 70 0.19 8.50 -2.46
C VAL A 70 1.31 9.16 -1.67
N GLU A 71 1.95 8.39 -0.79
CA GLU A 71 3.18 8.83 -0.13
C GLU A 71 4.40 8.46 -0.98
N LEU A 72 5.31 9.40 -1.14
CA LEU A 72 6.54 9.23 -1.90
C LEU A 72 7.76 9.41 -1.01
N LEU A 73 8.63 8.40 -0.99
CA LEU A 73 9.96 8.45 -0.40
C LEU A 73 11.02 8.33 -1.51
N LYS A 74 11.81 9.40 -1.66
CA LYS A 74 12.98 9.47 -2.54
C LYS A 74 14.19 9.86 -1.71
N GLN A 75 15.34 9.26 -2.01
CA GLN A 75 16.63 9.69 -1.48
C GLN A 75 17.39 10.44 -2.56
N THR A 76 17.95 11.57 -2.20
CA THR A 76 18.84 12.36 -3.04
C THR A 76 20.11 12.65 -2.26
N SER A 77 21.25 12.63 -2.93
CA SER A 77 22.47 13.18 -2.35
C SER A 77 22.26 14.69 -2.12
N PRO A 78 22.88 15.28 -1.09
CA PRO A 78 22.78 16.70 -0.80
C PRO A 78 23.62 17.58 -1.75
N GLN A 79 23.92 17.10 -2.97
CA GLN A 79 24.69 17.86 -3.96
C GLN A 79 23.95 19.12 -4.40
#